data_AF-A0A951EAL1-F1
#
_entry.id   AF-A0A951EAL1-F1
#
_cell.length_a   1.000
_cell.length_b   1.000
_cell.length_c   1.000
_cell.angle_alpha   90.00
_cell.angle_beta   90.00
_cell.angle_gamma   90.00
#
_symmetry.space_group_name_H-M   'P 1'
#
loop_
_entity.id
_entity.type
_entity.pdbx_description
1 polymer ?
#
loop_
_entity_poly.entity_id
_entity_poly.type
_entity_poly.pdbx_seq_one_letter_code
_entity_poly.pdbx_strand_id
1 'polypeptide(L)'
;MRLDGLNKNQTGAASGGRLLDRPTVLVGIDDTDNLASPGTGWIAQSLIRQLASEGFGEPLGITRHQLLKDPRVPYTSHNSSACLAIGTSADADIDALEMCAAGFLHDHAAEGSDPGLAITCSAVGQADRKALTDFGFAAKRQLLDQATAWERAAQHGVRLSGHGGTEDGVIGALAAVGLHLHGSDGFFLWMPGVRDLPPGWCSYQHLIHTLPIDDARTLTGDRPTPDTTVEIGPWIRPLLLDGHAVLLLERIEPADAPPRWRTAPRDVVKQH
;
A
#
# COMPACT_ATOMS: atom_id res chain seq x y z
N MET A 1 17.28 3.38 -17.43
CA MET A 1 18.06 2.40 -16.64
C MET A 1 17.10 1.26 -16.29
N ARG A 2 17.32 0.05 -16.84
CA ARG A 2 16.37 -1.07 -16.71
C ARG A 2 16.39 -1.61 -15.28
N LEU A 3 15.19 -1.82 -14.74
CA LEU A 3 14.90 -2.27 -13.38
C LEU A 3 14.75 -3.79 -13.36
N ASP A 4 15.83 -4.54 -13.59
CA ASP A 4 15.81 -6.00 -13.58
C ASP A 4 16.90 -6.51 -12.62
N GLY A 5 16.50 -7.11 -11.50
CA GLY A 5 17.46 -7.67 -10.56
C GLY A 5 16.96 -8.00 -9.16
N LEU A 6 15.69 -8.39 -9.00
CA LEU A 6 15.29 -9.13 -7.80
C LEU A 6 15.19 -10.61 -8.17
N ASN A 7 15.92 -11.41 -7.40
CA ASN A 7 16.27 -12.80 -7.64
C ASN A 7 15.02 -13.68 -7.82
N LYS A 8 14.93 -14.42 -8.93
CA LYS A 8 13.76 -15.22 -9.36
C LYS A 8 13.54 -16.54 -8.61
N ASN A 9 14.17 -16.76 -7.46
CA ASN A 9 14.14 -18.05 -6.77
C ASN A 9 13.59 -17.98 -5.35
N GLN A 10 12.37 -17.47 -5.17
CA GLN A 10 11.47 -17.84 -4.06
C GLN A 10 10.00 -17.65 -4.51
N THR A 11 9.51 -18.52 -5.41
CA THR A 11 8.07 -18.70 -5.59
C THR A 11 7.57 -19.59 -4.44
N GLY A 12 7.41 -18.98 -3.26
CA GLY A 12 6.64 -19.56 -2.18
C GLY A 12 5.19 -19.71 -2.63
N ALA A 13 4.62 -20.91 -2.45
CA ALA A 13 3.21 -21.15 -2.63
C ALA A 13 2.38 -20.07 -1.91
N ALA A 14 1.30 -19.61 -2.54
CA ALA A 14 0.31 -18.75 -1.90
C ALA A 14 -0.15 -19.42 -0.59
N SER A 15 0.40 -18.99 0.55
CA SER A 15 -0.12 -19.38 1.84
C SER A 15 -1.46 -18.67 1.99
N GLY A 16 -2.55 -19.45 1.99
CA GLY A 16 -3.92 -18.97 2.04
C GLY A 16 -4.32 -18.37 3.40
N GLY A 17 -3.52 -17.45 3.92
CA GLY A 17 -3.81 -16.62 5.09
C GLY A 17 -3.83 -15.15 4.69
N ARG A 18 -4.59 -14.32 5.40
CA ARG A 18 -4.75 -12.91 5.07
C ARG A 18 -3.41 -12.19 5.14
N LEU A 19 -3.22 -11.16 4.31
CA LEU A 19 -2.01 -10.32 4.34
C LEU A 19 -1.70 -9.80 5.76
N LEU A 20 -2.75 -9.50 6.54
CA LEU A 20 -2.64 -9.01 7.92
C LEU A 20 -2.33 -10.09 8.97
N ASP A 21 -2.44 -11.38 8.64
CA ASP A 21 -2.24 -12.49 9.59
C ASP A 21 -0.75 -12.91 9.69
N ARG A 22 0.10 -12.41 8.77
CA ARG A 22 1.54 -12.65 8.80
C ARG A 22 2.21 -11.63 9.75
N PRO A 23 3.25 -12.03 10.51
CA PRO A 23 4.08 -11.07 11.24
C PRO A 23 4.64 -10.05 10.24
N THR A 24 4.17 -8.81 10.36
CA THR A 24 4.42 -7.77 9.37
C THR A 24 4.78 -6.49 10.10
N VAL A 25 5.80 -5.80 9.62
CA VAL A 25 6.07 -4.41 9.98
C VAL A 25 5.40 -3.53 8.94
N LEU A 26 4.60 -2.59 9.41
CA LEU A 26 3.97 -1.55 8.62
C LEU A 26 4.81 -0.29 8.69
N VAL A 27 5.12 0.29 7.54
CA VAL A 27 5.87 1.54 7.40
C VAL A 27 5.02 2.53 6.63
N GLY A 28 4.41 3.48 7.33
CA GLY A 28 3.69 4.60 6.75
C GLY A 28 4.63 5.74 6.37
N ILE A 29 4.44 6.30 5.18
CA ILE A 29 5.12 7.53 4.74
C ILE A 29 4.13 8.49 4.10
N ASP A 30 4.41 9.79 4.23
CA ASP A 30 3.71 10.84 3.50
C ASP A 30 4.62 12.06 3.28
N ASP A 31 4.22 12.95 2.38
CA ASP A 31 4.85 14.24 2.08
C ASP A 31 6.35 14.13 1.76
N THR A 32 6.66 13.26 0.80
CA THR A 32 8.06 12.96 0.38
C THR A 32 8.43 13.58 -0.96
N ASP A 33 7.47 14.26 -1.60
CA ASP A 33 7.58 14.77 -2.96
C ASP A 33 7.18 16.24 -3.06
N ASN A 34 7.65 16.90 -4.12
CA ASN A 34 7.23 18.22 -4.51
C ASN A 34 6.80 18.24 -5.99
N LEU A 35 6.43 19.41 -6.53
CA LEU A 35 5.94 19.52 -7.91
C LEU A 35 6.97 19.16 -8.99
N ALA A 36 8.26 19.09 -8.65
CA ALA A 36 9.35 18.80 -9.57
C ALA A 36 9.97 17.40 -9.38
N SER A 37 9.59 16.67 -8.33
CA SER A 37 10.14 15.35 -8.01
C SER A 37 9.21 14.21 -8.43
N PRO A 38 9.70 12.95 -8.44
CA PRO A 38 8.83 11.79 -8.44
C PRO A 38 7.88 11.83 -7.22
N GLY A 39 6.63 11.40 -7.40
CA GLY A 39 5.65 11.43 -6.32
C GLY A 39 5.89 10.40 -5.21
N THR A 40 5.19 10.54 -4.07
CA THR A 40 5.28 9.65 -2.89
C THR A 40 5.28 8.15 -3.23
N GLY A 41 4.47 7.73 -4.20
CA GLY A 41 4.40 6.32 -4.60
C GLY A 41 5.67 5.78 -5.25
N TRP A 42 6.52 6.63 -5.83
CA TRP A 42 7.86 6.23 -6.30
C TRP A 42 8.81 6.06 -5.12
N ILE A 43 8.80 7.00 -4.16
CA ILE A 43 9.60 6.93 -2.93
C ILE A 43 9.24 5.66 -2.15
N ALA A 44 7.95 5.36 -1.95
CA ALA A 44 7.49 4.14 -1.29
C ALA A 44 8.03 2.87 -1.97
N GLN A 45 7.97 2.80 -3.31
CA GLN A 45 8.48 1.65 -4.07
C GLN A 45 10.00 1.52 -4.04
N SER A 46 10.73 2.61 -3.86
CA SER A 46 12.18 2.59 -3.71
C SER A 46 12.56 2.20 -2.29
N LEU A 47 11.87 2.74 -1.28
CA LEU A 47 12.07 2.40 0.13
C LEU A 47 11.80 0.91 0.41
N ILE A 48 10.71 0.34 -0.07
CA ILE A 48 10.44 -1.09 0.17
C ILE A 48 11.52 -2.00 -0.45
N ARG A 49 12.12 -1.56 -1.56
CA ARG A 49 13.23 -2.27 -2.21
C ARG A 49 14.53 -2.14 -1.40
N GLN A 50 14.81 -0.94 -0.89
CA GLN A 50 15.94 -0.69 0.00
C GLN A 50 15.84 -1.57 1.24
N LEU A 51 14.69 -1.60 1.91
CA LEU A 51 14.49 -2.39 3.12
C LEU A 51 14.66 -3.90 2.85
N ALA A 52 14.17 -4.38 1.70
CA ALA A 52 14.38 -5.77 1.29
C ALA A 52 15.83 -6.09 0.97
N SER A 53 16.57 -5.20 0.29
CA SER A 53 17.97 -5.43 -0.06
C SER A 53 18.90 -5.44 1.14
N GLU A 54 18.55 -4.68 2.19
CA GLU A 54 19.25 -4.69 3.48
C GLU A 54 18.84 -5.87 4.38
N GLY A 55 17.90 -6.71 3.93
CA GLY A 55 17.52 -7.95 4.62
C GLY A 55 16.51 -7.75 5.75
N PHE A 56 15.79 -6.63 5.81
CA PHE A 56 14.79 -6.37 6.87
C PHE A 56 13.51 -7.19 6.73
N GLY A 57 13.24 -7.78 5.56
CA GLY A 57 12.11 -8.67 5.36
C GLY A 57 11.62 -8.78 3.92
N GLU A 58 10.57 -9.56 3.73
CA GLU A 58 9.93 -9.79 2.43
C GLU A 58 8.94 -8.65 2.09
N PRO A 59 9.05 -7.99 0.93
CA PRO A 59 8.04 -7.04 0.48
C PRO A 59 6.69 -7.72 0.23
N LEU A 60 5.66 -7.39 1.01
CA LEU A 60 4.31 -7.91 0.80
C LEU A 60 3.47 -7.00 -0.11
N GLY A 61 3.70 -5.70 -0.04
CA GLY A 61 3.03 -4.73 -0.89
C GLY A 61 3.07 -3.32 -0.34
N ILE A 62 2.52 -2.38 -1.10
CA ILE A 62 2.39 -0.97 -0.72
C ILE A 62 0.98 -0.52 -1.01
N THR A 63 0.22 -0.15 0.01
CA THR A 63 -1.10 0.48 -0.16
C THR A 63 -0.96 1.99 -0.27
N ARG A 64 -1.81 2.60 -1.10
CA ARG A 64 -1.98 4.05 -1.20
C ARG A 64 -3.33 4.42 -0.63
N HIS A 65 -3.36 5.44 0.22
CA HIS A 65 -4.56 5.92 0.86
C HIS A 65 -4.85 7.36 0.44
N GLN A 66 -6.06 7.61 -0.07
CA GLN A 66 -6.52 8.97 -0.34
C GLN A 66 -6.90 9.64 0.97
N LEU A 67 -6.27 10.77 1.29
CA LEU A 67 -6.60 11.61 2.45
C LEU A 67 -7.58 12.73 2.06
N LEU A 68 -7.87 13.65 2.98
CA LEU A 68 -8.81 14.75 2.80
C LEU A 68 -8.49 15.58 1.54
N LYS A 69 -9.49 15.78 0.69
CA LYS A 69 -9.42 16.74 -0.42
C LYS A 69 -10.01 18.07 0.04
N ASP A 70 -9.16 18.98 0.47
CA ASP A 70 -9.55 20.30 0.97
C ASP A 70 -8.54 21.36 0.52
N PRO A 71 -8.98 22.54 0.03
CA PRO A 71 -8.08 23.62 -0.40
C PRO A 71 -7.13 24.13 0.69
N ARG A 72 -7.42 23.85 1.97
CA ARG A 72 -6.57 24.23 3.11
C ARG A 72 -5.39 23.28 3.31
N VAL A 73 -5.38 22.11 2.66
CA VAL A 73 -4.24 21.18 2.70
C VAL A 73 -3.39 21.39 1.46
N PRO A 74 -2.14 21.88 1.58
CA PRO A 74 -1.23 21.92 0.45
C PRO A 74 -0.87 20.49 0.04
N TYR A 75 -0.89 20.20 -1.26
CA TYR A 75 -0.42 18.93 -1.81
C TYR A 75 0.06 19.11 -3.25
N THR A 76 0.84 18.16 -3.77
CA THR A 76 1.35 18.18 -5.15
C THR A 76 0.24 17.85 -6.16
N SER A 77 0.07 16.57 -6.50
CA SER A 77 -0.98 16.09 -7.39
C SER A 77 -2.19 15.58 -6.61
N HIS A 78 -1.94 14.91 -5.48
CA HIS A 78 -2.95 14.30 -4.64
C HIS A 78 -2.49 14.36 -3.18
N ASN A 79 -3.40 14.71 -2.26
CA ASN A 79 -3.19 14.48 -0.84
C ASN A 79 -3.34 12.98 -0.54
N SER A 80 -2.24 12.23 -0.51
CA SER A 80 -2.27 10.79 -0.28
C SER A 80 -0.99 10.25 0.29
N SER A 81 -1.14 9.39 1.30
CA SER A 81 -0.05 8.68 1.95
C SER A 81 0.09 7.24 1.45
N ALA A 82 1.20 6.60 1.80
CA ALA A 82 1.49 5.21 1.46
C ALA A 82 1.87 4.40 2.70
N CYS A 83 1.44 3.14 2.75
CA CYS A 83 1.85 2.18 3.77
C CYS A 83 2.51 0.97 3.10
N LEU A 84 3.78 0.74 3.44
CA LEU A 84 4.52 -0.45 3.05
C LEU A 84 4.21 -1.56 4.05
N ALA A 85 3.99 -2.77 3.57
CA ALA A 85 3.88 -3.98 4.38
C ALA A 85 5.09 -4.89 4.10
N ILE A 86 5.85 -5.19 5.15
CA ILE A 86 7.07 -6.00 5.08
C ILE A 86 6.88 -7.20 5.99
N GLY A 87 6.92 -8.40 5.42
CA GLY A 87 6.87 -9.66 6.16
C GLY A 87 8.20 -9.86 6.88
N THR A 88 8.14 -9.93 8.21
CA THR A 88 9.34 -10.02 9.04
C THR A 88 9.31 -11.29 9.91
N SER A 89 10.47 -11.67 10.45
CA SER A 89 10.51 -12.62 11.56
C SER A 89 10.05 -11.94 12.85
N ALA A 90 9.78 -12.74 13.90
CA ALA A 90 9.34 -12.23 15.19
C ALA A 90 10.44 -11.46 15.95
N ASP A 91 11.71 -11.68 15.60
CA ASP A 91 12.92 -11.08 16.16
C ASP A 91 13.50 -9.96 15.28
N ALA A 92 12.71 -9.40 14.36
CA ALA A 92 13.15 -8.33 13.49
C ALA A 92 13.64 -7.11 14.27
N ASP A 93 14.80 -6.58 13.86
CA ASP A 93 15.39 -5.38 14.45
C ASP A 93 14.67 -4.12 13.93
N ILE A 94 13.63 -3.72 14.67
CA ILE A 94 12.81 -2.56 14.33
C ILE A 94 13.61 -1.25 14.43
N ASP A 95 14.59 -1.17 15.33
CA ASP A 95 15.43 0.03 15.47
C ASP A 95 16.31 0.21 14.23
N ALA A 96 16.94 -0.86 13.75
CA ALA A 96 17.74 -0.82 12.52
C ALA A 96 16.89 -0.55 11.27
N LEU A 97 15.67 -1.11 11.21
CA LEU A 97 14.71 -0.84 10.12
C LEU A 97 14.31 0.64 10.11
N GLU A 98 13.98 1.20 11.27
CA GLU A 98 13.65 2.63 11.44
C GLU A 98 14.81 3.52 10.99
N MET A 99 16.03 3.24 11.45
CA MET A 99 17.21 3.98 11.03
C MET A 99 17.44 3.94 9.52
N CYS A 100 17.24 2.77 8.89
CA CYS A 100 17.36 2.63 7.44
C CYS A 100 16.28 3.45 6.70
N ALA A 101 15.03 3.37 7.16
CA ALA A 101 13.92 4.10 6.54
C ALA A 101 14.09 5.62 6.69
N ALA A 102 14.46 6.09 7.89
CA ALA A 102 14.76 7.50 8.14
C ALA A 102 15.91 8.02 7.28
N GLY A 103 17.03 7.29 7.22
CA GLY A 103 18.17 7.66 6.37
C GLY A 103 17.79 7.69 4.88
N PHE A 104 16.99 6.73 4.42
CA PHE A 104 16.50 6.72 3.05
C PHE A 104 15.65 7.96 2.74
N LEU A 105 14.73 8.35 3.62
CA LEU A 105 13.91 9.55 3.45
C LEU A 105 14.78 10.82 3.44
N HIS A 106 15.76 10.93 4.33
CA HIS A 106 16.70 12.04 4.35
C HIS A 106 17.43 12.22 3.00
N ASP A 107 17.86 11.12 2.39
CA ASP A 107 18.64 11.15 1.16
C ASP A 107 17.79 11.34 -0.12
N HIS A 108 16.52 10.93 -0.09
CA HIS A 108 15.71 10.80 -1.31
C HIS A 108 14.43 11.64 -1.33
N ALA A 109 13.96 12.14 -0.18
CA ALA A 109 12.81 13.04 -0.16
C ALA A 109 13.15 14.34 -0.90
N ALA A 110 12.13 14.92 -1.51
CA ALA A 110 12.33 16.12 -2.31
C ALA A 110 12.71 17.30 -1.42
N GLU A 111 13.64 18.15 -1.87
CA GLU A 111 13.98 19.39 -1.16
C GLU A 111 12.72 20.22 -0.91
N GLY A 112 12.54 20.66 0.33
CA GLY A 112 11.38 21.43 0.77
C GLY A 112 10.08 20.63 0.97
N SER A 113 10.12 19.29 0.93
CA SER A 113 9.03 18.45 1.43
C SER A 113 9.12 18.24 2.94
N ASP A 114 8.05 17.75 3.57
CA ASP A 114 7.95 17.53 5.01
C ASP A 114 7.72 16.04 5.39
N PRO A 115 8.66 15.11 5.08
CA PRO A 115 8.39 13.68 5.19
C PRO A 115 8.00 13.23 6.59
N GLY A 116 6.91 12.46 6.66
CA GLY A 116 6.55 11.70 7.86
C GLY A 116 6.93 10.24 7.74
N LEU A 117 7.31 9.63 8.86
CA LEU A 117 7.59 8.20 8.97
C LEU A 117 6.86 7.63 10.19
N ALA A 118 6.04 6.59 9.98
CA ALA A 118 5.33 5.87 11.03
C ALA A 118 5.63 4.36 10.94
N ILE A 119 6.07 3.73 12.02
CA ILE A 119 6.43 2.30 12.05
C ILE A 119 5.71 1.58 13.19
N THR A 120 5.07 0.45 12.87
CA THR A 120 4.45 -0.44 13.87
C THR A 120 4.36 -1.87 13.35
N CYS A 121 4.18 -2.84 14.25
CA CYS A 121 3.86 -4.21 13.87
C CYS A 121 2.37 -4.35 13.55
N SER A 122 1.97 -5.20 12.61
CA SER A 122 0.56 -5.44 12.27
C SER A 122 -0.25 -6.07 13.40
N ALA A 123 0.44 -6.83 14.26
CA ALA A 123 -0.11 -7.53 15.43
C ALA A 123 -0.31 -6.60 16.64
N VAL A 124 -1.04 -5.50 16.46
CA VAL A 124 -1.48 -4.61 17.54
C VAL A 124 -2.72 -5.15 18.26
N GLY A 125 -2.89 -4.75 19.53
CA GLY A 125 -4.10 -5.05 20.29
C GLY A 125 -5.34 -4.41 19.66
N GLN A 126 -6.52 -5.00 19.91
CA GLN A 126 -7.78 -4.54 19.28
C GLN A 126 -8.11 -3.07 19.60
N ALA A 127 -7.79 -2.60 20.81
CA ALA A 127 -8.01 -1.22 21.22
C ALA A 127 -7.10 -0.25 20.45
N ASP A 128 -5.81 -0.58 20.33
CA ASP A 128 -4.83 0.22 19.58
C ASP A 128 -5.14 0.23 18.10
N ARG A 129 -5.50 -0.93 17.53
CA ARG A 129 -6.00 -1.03 16.16
C ARG A 129 -7.16 -0.09 15.94
N LYS A 130 -8.18 -0.13 16.80
CA LYS A 130 -9.34 0.76 16.67
C LYS A 130 -8.93 2.23 16.67
N ALA A 131 -8.09 2.65 17.63
CA ALA A 131 -7.69 4.04 17.75
C ALA A 131 -6.87 4.54 16.54
N LEU A 132 -5.94 3.72 16.03
CA LEU A 132 -5.17 4.02 14.83
C LEU A 132 -6.06 4.08 13.58
N THR A 133 -7.02 3.16 13.45
CA THR A 133 -7.97 3.17 12.33
C THR A 133 -8.89 4.41 12.38
N ASP A 134 -9.36 4.79 13.56
CA ASP A 134 -10.20 5.98 13.76
C ASP A 134 -9.42 7.25 13.35
N PHE A 135 -8.13 7.35 13.71
CA PHE A 135 -7.25 8.44 13.28
C PHE A 135 -7.10 8.47 11.76
N GLY A 136 -6.82 7.33 11.13
CA GLY A 136 -6.72 7.22 9.68
C GLY A 136 -7.98 7.71 8.95
N PHE A 137 -9.17 7.30 9.41
CA PHE A 137 -10.42 7.78 8.83
C PHE A 137 -10.75 9.23 9.17
N ALA A 138 -10.25 9.76 10.29
CA ALA A 138 -10.35 11.19 10.58
C ALA A 138 -9.54 12.01 9.57
N ALA A 139 -8.31 11.59 9.23
CA ALA A 139 -7.46 12.24 8.23
C ALA A 139 -8.07 12.27 6.81
N LYS A 140 -9.02 11.37 6.51
CA LYS A 140 -9.78 11.38 5.25
C LYS A 140 -10.93 12.41 5.24
N ARG A 141 -11.40 12.85 6.40
CA ARG A 141 -12.67 13.58 6.56
C ARG A 141 -12.53 14.97 7.15
N GLN A 142 -11.44 15.26 7.87
CA GLN A 142 -11.23 16.55 8.53
C GLN A 142 -9.75 16.91 8.60
N LEU A 143 -9.47 18.19 8.82
CA LEU A 143 -8.13 18.66 9.14
C LEU A 143 -7.75 18.14 10.52
N LEU A 144 -6.54 17.63 10.64
CA LEU A 144 -5.93 17.21 11.89
C LEU A 144 -4.70 18.07 12.15
N ASP A 145 -4.33 18.18 13.42
CA ASP A 145 -3.07 18.77 13.82
C ASP A 145 -2.02 17.69 14.09
N GLN A 146 -0.75 18.09 14.03
CA GLN A 146 0.37 17.19 14.29
C GLN A 146 0.40 16.73 15.76
N ALA A 147 0.00 17.58 16.70
CA ALA A 147 0.00 17.24 18.13
C ALA A 147 -0.84 15.99 18.41
N THR A 148 -2.00 15.87 17.76
CA THR A 148 -2.86 14.68 17.81
C THR A 148 -2.16 13.46 17.22
N ALA A 149 -1.41 13.60 16.12
CA ALA A 149 -0.67 12.49 15.52
C ALA A 149 0.40 11.95 16.50
N TRP A 150 1.20 12.85 17.07
CA TRP A 150 2.22 12.52 18.07
C TRP A 150 1.64 11.85 19.32
N GLU A 151 0.55 12.42 19.86
CA GLU A 151 -0.14 11.85 21.02
C GLU A 151 -0.65 10.43 20.73
N ARG A 152 -1.29 10.22 19.57
CA ARG A 152 -1.82 8.91 19.18
C ARG A 152 -0.73 7.90 18.96
N ALA A 153 0.37 8.28 18.30
CA ALA A 153 1.49 7.38 18.07
C ALA A 153 2.11 6.92 19.40
N ALA A 154 2.35 7.84 20.33
CA ALA A 154 2.89 7.52 21.65
C ALA A 154 1.94 6.64 22.47
N GLN A 155 0.63 6.90 22.43
CA GLN A 155 -0.39 6.12 23.16
C GLN A 155 -0.53 4.69 22.65
N HIS A 156 -0.33 4.46 21.35
CA HIS A 156 -0.65 3.21 20.66
C HIS A 156 0.57 2.48 20.11
N GLY A 157 1.77 2.82 20.60
CA GLY A 157 3.00 2.08 20.29
C GLY A 157 3.44 2.19 18.83
N VAL A 158 3.24 3.35 18.21
CA VAL A 158 3.76 3.65 16.87
C VAL A 158 5.00 4.52 17.00
N ARG A 159 6.09 4.13 16.35
CA ARG A 159 7.29 4.96 16.20
C ARG A 159 7.00 6.00 15.13
N LEU A 160 6.93 7.27 15.51
CA LEU A 160 6.62 8.38 14.62
C LEU A 160 7.81 9.33 14.57
N SER A 161 8.17 9.80 13.39
CA SER A 161 9.22 10.80 13.19
C SER A 161 8.93 11.69 11.97
N GLY A 162 9.28 12.98 12.09
CA GLY A 162 9.33 13.92 10.98
C GLY A 162 10.75 14.07 10.45
N HIS A 163 10.91 14.26 9.14
CA HIS A 163 12.21 14.37 8.46
C HIS A 163 12.28 15.57 7.52
N GLY A 164 11.52 16.64 7.80
CA GLY A 164 11.47 17.86 7.01
C GLY A 164 10.81 19.02 7.75
N GLY A 165 11.01 20.23 7.20
CA GLY A 165 10.50 21.54 7.63
C GLY A 165 9.53 21.59 8.81
N THR A 166 8.23 21.58 8.54
CA THR A 166 7.16 21.69 9.55
C THR A 166 6.80 20.36 10.21
N GLU A 167 7.28 19.23 9.68
CA GLU A 167 6.91 17.87 10.06
C GLU A 167 5.43 17.51 9.81
N ASP A 168 4.73 18.20 8.90
CA ASP A 168 3.30 17.94 8.63
C ASP A 168 3.03 16.52 8.10
N GLY A 169 3.97 15.90 7.39
CA GLY A 169 3.83 14.54 6.86
C GLY A 169 3.57 13.47 7.92
N VAL A 170 3.85 13.73 9.22
CA VAL A 170 3.58 12.77 10.30
C VAL A 170 2.10 12.41 10.42
N ILE A 171 1.20 13.35 10.09
CA ILE A 171 -0.25 13.11 10.09
C ILE A 171 -0.59 12.04 9.06
N GLY A 172 -0.06 12.19 7.85
CA GLY A 172 -0.33 11.29 6.75
C GLY A 172 0.33 9.93 6.90
N ALA A 173 1.55 9.89 7.42
CA ALA A 173 2.27 8.65 7.71
C ALA A 173 1.52 7.79 8.74
N LEU A 174 1.06 8.39 9.85
CA LEU A 174 0.26 7.69 10.84
C LEU A 174 -1.10 7.27 10.28
N ALA A 175 -1.74 8.12 9.47
CA ALA A 175 -2.99 7.78 8.80
C ALA A 175 -2.84 6.59 7.85
N ALA A 176 -1.72 6.48 7.12
CA ALA A 176 -1.44 5.36 6.22
C ALA A 176 -1.42 4.03 6.98
N VAL A 177 -0.73 3.98 8.13
CA VAL A 177 -0.69 2.81 9.01
C VAL A 177 -2.10 2.46 9.51
N GLY A 178 -2.84 3.44 10.02
CA GLY A 178 -4.20 3.24 10.53
C GLY A 178 -5.16 2.72 9.46
N LEU A 179 -5.11 3.26 8.25
CA LEU A 179 -5.95 2.83 7.13
C LEU A 179 -5.56 1.45 6.59
N HIS A 180 -4.27 1.11 6.57
CA HIS A 180 -3.82 -0.24 6.24
C HIS A 180 -4.29 -1.26 7.29
N LEU A 181 -4.15 -0.95 8.58
CA LEU A 181 -4.62 -1.79 9.70
C LEU A 181 -6.12 -2.04 9.68
N HIS A 182 -6.91 -1.11 9.12
CA HIS A 182 -8.36 -1.29 8.96
C HIS A 182 -8.67 -2.44 8.01
N GLY A 183 -7.84 -2.63 6.97
CA GLY A 183 -8.01 -3.71 6.00
C GLY A 183 -9.05 -3.46 4.91
N SER A 184 -9.76 -2.31 4.92
CA SER A 184 -10.77 -1.98 3.90
C SER A 184 -10.67 -0.52 3.43
N ASP A 185 -9.47 -0.06 3.09
CA ASP A 185 -9.23 1.27 2.50
C ASP A 185 -8.06 1.24 1.51
N GLY A 186 -8.22 1.92 0.37
CA GLY A 186 -7.16 2.11 -0.60
C GLY A 186 -6.86 0.89 -1.47
N PHE A 187 -5.80 1.04 -2.25
CA PHE A 187 -5.36 0.04 -3.22
C PHE A 187 -3.84 -0.12 -3.19
N PHE A 188 -3.36 -1.28 -3.61
CA PHE A 188 -1.95 -1.59 -3.72
C PHE A 188 -1.33 -0.83 -4.90
N LEU A 189 -0.56 0.22 -4.63
CA LEU A 189 0.19 0.95 -5.66
C LEU A 189 1.31 0.09 -6.27
N TRP A 190 1.77 -0.91 -5.50
CA TRP A 190 2.73 -1.92 -5.89
C TRP A 190 2.58 -3.17 -5.02
N MET A 191 2.87 -4.33 -5.59
CA MET A 191 3.07 -5.61 -4.91
C MET A 191 3.99 -6.51 -5.77
N PRO A 192 4.56 -7.60 -5.22
CA PRO A 192 5.30 -8.57 -6.02
C PRO A 192 4.50 -9.05 -7.24
N GLY A 193 5.17 -9.32 -8.36
CA GLY A 193 4.53 -9.82 -9.58
C GLY A 193 3.70 -8.80 -10.38
N VAL A 194 3.35 -7.63 -9.82
CA VAL A 194 2.45 -6.66 -10.52
C VAL A 194 3.00 -6.13 -11.84
N ARG A 195 4.33 -6.11 -12.01
CA ARG A 195 5.00 -5.69 -13.25
C ARG A 195 5.21 -6.85 -14.24
N ASP A 196 5.01 -8.08 -13.79
CA ASP A 196 5.17 -9.30 -14.60
C ASP A 196 3.89 -9.64 -15.39
N LEU A 197 2.79 -8.91 -15.14
CA LEU A 197 1.55 -8.97 -15.91
C LEU A 197 1.48 -7.82 -16.93
N PRO A 198 1.92 -8.02 -18.18
CA PRO A 198 1.74 -7.02 -19.23
C PRO A 198 0.27 -6.86 -19.62
N PRO A 199 -0.12 -5.71 -20.20
CA PRO A 199 -1.46 -5.54 -20.75
C PRO A 199 -1.72 -6.57 -21.85
N GLY A 200 -2.93 -7.12 -21.90
CA GLY A 200 -3.29 -8.16 -22.87
C GLY A 200 -4.25 -9.19 -22.29
N TRP A 201 -4.19 -10.43 -22.77
CA TRP A 201 -5.07 -11.50 -22.31
C TRP A 201 -4.25 -12.59 -21.63
N CYS A 202 -4.71 -13.07 -20.47
CA CYS A 202 -4.17 -14.26 -19.83
C CYS A 202 -5.29 -15.13 -19.25
N SER A 203 -4.99 -16.37 -18.85
CA SER A 203 -5.97 -17.18 -18.10
C SER A 203 -6.12 -16.64 -16.68
N TYR A 204 -7.32 -16.78 -16.12
CA TYR A 204 -7.58 -16.44 -14.72
C TYR A 204 -6.62 -17.19 -13.78
N GLN A 205 -6.33 -18.46 -14.08
CA GLN A 205 -5.32 -19.23 -13.34
C GLN A 205 -3.92 -18.60 -13.39
N HIS A 206 -3.46 -18.10 -14.55
CA HIS A 206 -2.17 -17.43 -14.63
C HIS A 206 -2.16 -16.15 -13.78
N LEU A 207 -3.22 -15.35 -13.85
CA LEU A 207 -3.37 -14.11 -13.08
C LEU A 207 -3.22 -14.35 -11.57
N ILE A 208 -3.94 -15.33 -11.01
CA ILE A 208 -3.91 -15.62 -9.56
C ILE A 208 -2.61 -16.29 -9.11
N HIS A 209 -1.85 -16.91 -10.03
CA HIS A 209 -0.53 -17.45 -9.72
C HIS A 209 0.58 -16.41 -9.81
N THR A 210 0.42 -15.38 -10.64
CA THR A 210 1.42 -14.32 -10.83
C THR A 210 1.34 -13.26 -9.74
N LEU A 211 0.14 -12.88 -9.31
CA LEU A 211 -0.04 -11.87 -8.26
C LEU A 211 -0.28 -12.52 -6.90
N PRO A 212 0.30 -11.98 -5.81
CA PRO A 212 -0.03 -12.36 -4.45
C PRO A 212 -1.36 -11.71 -4.02
N ILE A 213 -2.44 -12.06 -4.72
CA ILE A 213 -3.81 -11.63 -4.39
C ILE A 213 -4.58 -12.78 -3.75
N ASP A 214 -5.48 -12.44 -2.84
CA ASP A 214 -6.37 -13.41 -2.21
C ASP A 214 -7.59 -13.72 -3.07
N ASP A 215 -7.96 -12.78 -3.95
CA ASP A 215 -9.15 -12.92 -4.78
C ASP A 215 -9.11 -12.03 -6.03
N ALA A 216 -9.82 -12.43 -7.09
CA ALA A 216 -10.19 -11.54 -8.18
C ALA A 216 -11.66 -11.71 -8.53
N ARG A 217 -12.44 -10.64 -8.35
CA ARG A 217 -13.90 -10.68 -8.38
C ARG A 217 -14.51 -9.34 -8.79
N THR A 218 -15.77 -9.33 -9.20
CA THR A 218 -16.56 -8.10 -9.28
C THR A 218 -16.87 -7.55 -7.88
N LEU A 219 -17.34 -6.30 -7.81
CA LEU A 219 -17.84 -5.71 -6.56
C LEU A 219 -19.02 -6.49 -5.95
N THR A 220 -19.82 -7.16 -6.78
CA THR A 220 -20.94 -8.02 -6.37
C THR A 220 -20.50 -9.41 -5.91
N GLY A 221 -19.23 -9.77 -6.10
CA GLY A 221 -18.66 -11.04 -5.65
C GLY A 221 -18.53 -12.12 -6.72
N ASP A 222 -18.86 -11.82 -7.98
CA ASP A 222 -18.77 -12.80 -9.07
C ASP A 222 -17.32 -13.05 -9.46
N ARG A 223 -16.98 -14.32 -9.74
CA ARG A 223 -15.62 -14.75 -10.10
C ARG A 223 -15.60 -15.45 -11.47
N PRO A 224 -14.51 -15.33 -12.24
CA PRO A 224 -14.27 -16.18 -13.41
C PRO A 224 -14.10 -17.65 -12.98
N THR A 225 -14.36 -18.58 -13.91
CA THR A 225 -13.90 -19.97 -13.72
C THR A 225 -12.40 -20.06 -14.03
N PRO A 226 -11.66 -21.06 -13.50
CA PRO A 226 -10.19 -21.17 -13.67
C PRO A 226 -9.68 -21.04 -15.12
N ASP A 227 -10.40 -21.62 -16.08
CA ASP A 227 -10.02 -21.62 -17.51
C ASP A 227 -10.47 -20.36 -18.27
N THR A 228 -11.18 -19.44 -17.61
CA THR A 228 -11.66 -18.21 -18.24
C THR A 228 -10.49 -17.28 -18.54
N THR A 229 -10.51 -16.64 -19.71
CA THR A 229 -9.54 -15.59 -20.04
C THR A 229 -9.96 -14.24 -19.47
N VAL A 230 -8.98 -13.51 -18.96
CA VAL A 230 -9.14 -12.18 -18.38
C VAL A 230 -8.29 -11.19 -19.19
N GLU A 231 -8.92 -10.09 -19.60
CA GLU A 231 -8.22 -8.95 -20.19
C GLU A 231 -7.57 -8.12 -19.07
N ILE A 232 -6.26 -7.97 -19.17
CA ILE A 232 -5.42 -7.21 -18.28
C ILE A 232 -5.24 -5.81 -18.85
N GLY A 233 -5.79 -4.84 -18.14
CA GLY A 233 -5.60 -3.43 -18.46
C GLY A 233 -4.17 -2.95 -18.16
N PRO A 234 -3.79 -1.76 -18.67
CA PRO A 234 -2.46 -1.20 -18.45
C PRO A 234 -2.21 -0.71 -17.02
N TRP A 235 -3.23 -0.73 -16.17
CA TRP A 235 -3.18 -0.25 -14.80
C TRP A 235 -3.88 -1.24 -13.89
N ILE A 236 -3.09 -2.04 -13.19
CA ILE A 236 -3.57 -3.08 -12.27
C ILE A 236 -3.24 -2.62 -10.85
N ARG A 237 -4.26 -2.44 -10.01
CA ARG A 237 -4.12 -2.03 -8.63
C ARG A 237 -5.16 -2.76 -7.78
N PRO A 238 -4.82 -3.92 -7.19
CA PRO A 238 -5.72 -4.61 -6.29
C PRO A 238 -6.13 -3.71 -5.12
N LEU A 239 -7.34 -3.89 -4.61
CA LEU A 239 -7.83 -3.22 -3.41
C LEU A 239 -7.34 -3.93 -2.15
N LEU A 240 -7.23 -3.19 -1.05
CA LEU A 240 -7.23 -3.78 0.28
C LEU A 240 -8.68 -3.80 0.77
N LEU A 241 -9.27 -4.99 0.88
CA LEU A 241 -10.68 -5.18 1.23
C LEU A 241 -10.85 -6.34 2.22
N ASP A 242 -11.36 -6.02 3.40
CA ASP A 242 -11.55 -6.92 4.55
C ASP A 242 -10.28 -7.69 4.94
N GLY A 243 -9.13 -7.01 4.83
CA GLY A 243 -7.80 -7.55 5.09
C GLY A 243 -7.21 -8.40 3.96
N HIS A 244 -7.86 -8.43 2.80
CA HIS A 244 -7.45 -9.20 1.64
C HIS A 244 -7.02 -8.29 0.48
N ALA A 245 -6.04 -8.73 -0.31
CA ALA A 245 -5.70 -8.14 -1.59
C ALA A 245 -6.66 -8.65 -2.67
N VAL A 246 -7.54 -7.77 -3.15
CA VAL A 246 -8.63 -8.14 -4.07
C VAL A 246 -8.47 -7.41 -5.40
N LEU A 247 -8.24 -8.13 -6.49
CA LEU A 247 -8.25 -7.54 -7.82
C LEU A 247 -9.68 -7.41 -8.35
N LEU A 248 -10.17 -6.18 -8.52
CA LEU A 248 -11.49 -5.97 -9.09
C LEU A 248 -11.53 -6.34 -10.57
N LEU A 249 -12.57 -7.09 -10.94
CA LEU A 249 -12.89 -7.46 -12.31
C LEU A 249 -14.24 -6.89 -12.73
N GLU A 250 -14.44 -6.74 -14.03
CA GLU A 250 -15.73 -6.46 -14.66
C GLU A 250 -16.11 -7.58 -15.62
N ARG A 251 -17.40 -7.88 -15.67
CA ARG A 251 -17.98 -8.72 -16.72
C ARG A 251 -18.23 -7.89 -17.97
N ILE A 252 -17.85 -8.46 -19.10
CA ILE A 252 -18.22 -8.00 -20.42
C ILE A 252 -19.17 -9.05 -20.97
N GLU A 253 -20.40 -8.64 -21.28
CA GLU A 253 -21.42 -9.51 -21.85
C GLU A 253 -21.61 -9.19 -23.34
N PRO A 254 -20.82 -9.81 -24.23
CA PRO A 254 -21.03 -9.70 -25.67
C PRO A 254 -22.30 -10.45 -26.09
N ALA A 255 -23.02 -9.92 -27.08
CA ALA A 255 -24.31 -10.45 -27.53
C ALA A 255 -24.27 -11.93 -27.98
N ASP A 256 -23.16 -12.36 -28.59
CA ASP A 256 -23.03 -13.69 -29.21
C ASP A 256 -21.78 -14.47 -28.73
N ALA A 257 -21.27 -14.20 -27.52
CA ALA A 257 -20.10 -14.91 -26.98
C ALA A 257 -20.18 -15.14 -25.47
N PRO A 258 -19.43 -16.11 -24.91
CA PRO A 258 -19.34 -16.29 -23.46
C PRO A 258 -18.90 -15.00 -22.76
N PRO A 259 -19.35 -14.77 -21.52
CA PRO A 259 -18.96 -13.58 -20.75
C PRO A 259 -17.44 -13.54 -20.63
N ARG A 260 -16.88 -12.38 -20.99
CA ARG A 260 -15.46 -12.11 -20.84
C ARG A 260 -15.25 -11.30 -19.56
N TRP A 261 -14.02 -11.32 -19.08
CA TRP A 261 -13.64 -10.59 -17.89
C TRP A 261 -12.51 -9.64 -18.22
N ARG A 262 -12.51 -8.48 -17.57
CA ARG A 262 -11.38 -7.56 -17.62
C ARG A 262 -11.09 -7.02 -16.23
N THR A 263 -9.87 -6.58 -15.99
CA THR A 263 -9.55 -5.79 -14.80
C THR A 263 -10.40 -4.52 -14.78
N ALA A 264 -10.95 -4.17 -13.61
CA ALA A 264 -11.76 -2.96 -13.46
C ALA A 264 -10.98 -1.70 -13.86
N PRO A 265 -11.67 -0.68 -14.43
CA PRO A 265 -11.04 0.54 -14.87
C PRO A 265 -10.56 1.39 -13.68
N ARG A 266 -9.62 2.29 -13.97
CA ARG A 266 -8.89 3.08 -12.97
C ARG A 266 -9.78 3.93 -12.07
N ASP A 267 -10.85 4.47 -12.62
CA ASP A 267 -11.83 5.32 -11.94
C ASP A 267 -12.68 4.53 -10.93
N VAL A 268 -13.02 3.27 -11.23
CA VAL A 268 -13.70 2.38 -10.27
C VAL A 268 -12.79 2.08 -9.09
N VAL A 269 -11.55 1.66 -9.33
CA VAL A 269 -10.59 1.33 -8.27
C VAL A 269 -10.28 2.55 -7.38
N LYS A 270 -10.18 3.75 -7.95
CA LYS A 270 -9.87 4.98 -7.21
C LYS A 270 -10.99 5.49 -6.28
N GLN A 271 -12.16 4.86 -6.31
CA GLN A 271 -13.26 5.17 -5.39
C GLN A 271 -13.09 4.50 -4.02
N HIS A 272 -12.13 3.58 -3.89
CA HIS A 272 -11.76 2.86 -2.68
C HIS A 272 -10.44 3.40 -2.11
#